data_AF-A0A939AZB7-F1
#
_entry.id   AF-A0A939AZB7-F1
#
_cell.length_a   1.000
_cell.length_b   1.000
_cell.length_c   1.000
_cell.angle_alpha   90.00
_cell.angle_beta   90.00
_cell.angle_gamma   90.00
#
_symmetry.space_group_name_H-M   'P 1'
#
loop_
_entity.id
_entity.type
_entity.pdbx_description
1 polymer ?
#
loop_
_entity_poly.entity_id
_entity_poly.type
_entity_poly.pdbx_seq_one_letter_code
_entity_poly.pdbx_strand_id
1 'polypeptide(L)'
;MAAKRSASAASAKPIHDGADLNAEQALALVGMGLMQKMAASGELPWMWNEAEDGGNCDVAALRQRLELTQLALNTGAPLSTAEVTYLMGARPGSAEVERGGLRARRVSRNVWKLSEARGSERRGEVAQFSSFNDGRHRLA
;
A
#
# COMPACT_ATOMS: atom_id res chain seq x y z
N MET A 1 16.34 65.11 39.72
CA MET A 1 16.58 63.75 39.16
C MET A 1 17.03 63.95 37.71
N ALA A 2 18.32 63.93 37.37
CA ALA A 2 19.18 62.76 37.09
C ALA A 2 18.47 61.74 36.18
N ALA A 3 18.94 61.32 35.00
CA ALA A 3 20.31 61.22 34.50
C ALA A 3 20.41 61.26 32.96
N LYS A 4 21.60 61.67 32.51
CA LYS A 4 22.15 61.68 31.15
C LYS A 4 22.69 60.29 30.83
N ARG A 5 22.25 59.64 29.74
CA ARG A 5 23.00 58.52 29.11
C ARG A 5 22.86 58.55 27.59
N SER A 6 23.98 58.90 26.97
CA SER A 6 24.35 58.69 25.58
C SER A 6 24.17 57.23 25.16
N ALA A 7 23.63 56.98 23.97
CA ALA A 7 23.73 55.69 23.30
C ALA A 7 24.29 55.90 21.88
N SER A 8 25.50 55.40 21.75
CA SER A 8 26.35 55.25 20.57
C SER A 8 25.61 54.92 19.28
N ALA A 9 25.97 55.63 18.22
CA ALA A 9 25.77 55.18 16.85
C ALA A 9 26.45 53.80 16.67
N ALA A 10 25.64 52.78 16.40
CA ALA A 10 26.10 51.48 15.95
C ALA A 10 25.46 51.21 14.59
N SER A 11 26.17 51.68 13.56
CA SER A 11 26.28 51.11 12.22
C SER A 11 25.07 50.30 11.71
N ALA A 12 24.06 50.99 11.18
CA ALA A 12 23.18 50.40 10.17
C ALA A 12 24.02 50.12 8.92
N LYS A 13 24.46 48.87 8.73
CA LYS A 13 25.06 48.45 7.47
C LYS A 13 23.95 48.41 6.40
N PRO A 14 24.12 49.11 5.27
CA PRO A 14 23.16 49.07 4.19
C PRO A 14 23.12 47.66 3.58
N ILE A 15 21.92 47.22 3.24
CA ILE A 15 21.67 46.03 2.43
C ILE A 15 22.34 46.28 1.09
N HIS A 16 23.40 45.52 0.80
CA HIS A 16 24.12 45.57 -0.46
C HIS A 16 23.37 44.72 -1.49
N ASP A 17 23.00 45.35 -2.61
CA ASP A 17 22.72 44.69 -3.87
C ASP A 17 23.97 43.90 -4.33
N GLY A 18 23.77 42.61 -4.60
CA GLY A 18 24.82 41.68 -5.03
C GLY A 18 24.66 40.34 -4.32
N ALA A 19 24.17 39.33 -5.03
CA ALA A 19 23.79 38.03 -4.50
C ALA A 19 24.99 37.14 -4.09
N ASP A 20 25.74 37.54 -3.07
CA ASP A 20 26.73 36.69 -2.40
C ASP A 20 26.07 35.98 -1.21
N LEU A 21 25.22 35.00 -1.52
CA LEU A 21 24.67 34.10 -0.50
C LEU A 21 25.80 33.20 0.02
N ASN A 22 26.11 33.29 1.31
CA ASN A 22 27.01 32.32 1.95
C ASN A 22 26.39 30.92 1.85
N ALA A 23 27.22 29.87 1.75
CA ALA A 23 26.78 28.49 1.60
C ALA A 23 25.75 28.07 2.66
N GLU A 24 25.90 28.57 3.89
CA GLU A 24 24.95 28.34 4.99
C GLU A 24 23.58 28.99 4.74
N GLN A 25 23.56 30.21 4.19
CA GLN A 25 22.33 30.93 3.88
C GLN A 25 21.62 30.33 2.66
N ALA A 26 22.38 29.89 1.66
CA ALA A 26 21.85 29.15 0.52
C ALA A 26 21.24 27.81 0.98
N LEU A 27 21.93 27.07 1.85
CA LEU A 27 21.42 25.82 2.41
C LEU A 27 20.17 26.05 3.27
N ALA A 28 20.15 27.11 4.08
CA ALA A 28 18.97 27.47 4.85
C ALA A 28 17.78 27.83 3.95
N LEU A 29 18.00 28.57 2.87
CA LEU A 29 16.96 28.92 1.91
C LEU A 29 16.41 27.69 1.17
N VAL A 30 17.30 26.77 0.77
CA VAL A 30 16.91 25.49 0.14
C VAL A 30 16.15 24.59 1.13
N GLY A 31 16.62 24.51 2.38
CA GLY A 31 15.94 23.76 3.44
C GLY A 31 14.55 24.30 3.76
N MET A 32 14.41 25.62 3.85
CA MET A 32 13.12 26.29 4.07
C MET A 32 12.17 26.08 2.88
N GLY A 33 12.66 26.20 1.65
CA GLY A 33 11.85 25.94 0.45
C GLY A 33 11.37 24.50 0.36
N LEU A 34 12.22 23.54 0.74
CA LEU A 34 11.86 22.12 0.80
C LEU A 34 10.80 21.83 1.87
N MET A 35 10.94 22.41 3.07
CA MET A 35 9.95 22.28 4.15
C MET A 35 8.61 22.90 3.76
N GLN A 36 8.60 24.07 3.13
CA GLN A 36 7.38 24.71 2.63
C GLN A 36 6.70 23.86 1.55
N LYS A 37 7.47 23.26 0.63
CA LYS A 37 6.92 22.33 -0.37
C LYS A 37 6.31 21.10 0.29
N MET A 38 7.00 20.46 1.24
CA MET A 38 6.44 19.30 1.95
C MET A 38 5.18 19.66 2.76
N ALA A 39 5.17 20.82 3.42
CA ALA A 39 4.01 21.30 4.16
C ALA A 39 2.82 21.65 3.25
N ALA A 40 3.07 22.21 2.05
CA ALA A 40 2.04 22.54 1.08
C ALA A 40 1.53 21.33 0.30
N SER A 41 2.38 20.33 0.05
CA SER A 41 2.00 19.09 -0.63
C SER A 41 1.16 18.17 0.26
N GLY A 42 1.14 18.36 1.58
CA GLY A 42 0.35 17.53 2.51
C GLY A 42 0.82 16.06 2.62
N GLU A 43 1.80 15.66 1.82
CA GLU A 43 2.37 14.31 1.84
C GLU A 43 3.49 14.23 2.86
N LEU A 44 3.18 13.61 3.99
CA LEU A 44 4.17 13.22 4.98
C LEU A 44 5.02 12.06 4.41
N PRO A 45 6.35 12.01 4.67
CA PRO A 45 7.23 10.92 4.20
C PRO A 45 6.84 9.51 4.67
N TRP A 46 5.95 9.43 5.66
CA TRP A 46 5.43 8.20 6.29
C TRP A 46 3.99 7.89 5.89
N MET A 47 3.38 8.70 5.03
CA MET A 47 2.10 8.33 4.45
C MET A 47 2.38 7.20 3.48
N TRP A 48 1.89 6.01 3.81
CA TRP A 48 1.77 4.91 2.87
C TRP A 48 1.08 5.47 1.64
N ASN A 49 1.86 5.62 0.56
CA ASN A 49 1.36 6.16 -0.67
C ASN A 49 0.43 5.07 -1.20
N GLU A 50 -0.89 5.28 -1.09
CA GLU A 50 -1.90 4.30 -1.54
C GLU A 50 -1.66 3.90 -3.01
N ALA A 51 -0.99 4.75 -3.79
CA ALA A 51 -0.54 4.46 -5.14
C ALA A 51 0.64 3.48 -5.24
N GLU A 52 1.55 3.44 -4.26
CA GLU A 52 2.76 2.59 -4.29
C GLU A 52 2.60 1.27 -3.52
N ASP A 53 1.80 1.21 -2.46
CA ASP A 53 1.67 0.03 -1.60
C ASP A 53 0.53 -0.93 -1.98
N GLY A 54 -0.43 -0.48 -2.81
CA GLY A 54 -1.61 -1.29 -3.13
C GLY A 54 -2.42 -0.86 -4.35
N GLY A 55 -2.17 0.34 -4.88
CA GLY A 55 -2.90 0.90 -6.00
C GLY A 55 -4.39 1.14 -5.69
N ASN A 56 -5.03 1.92 -6.55
CA ASN A 56 -6.49 2.03 -6.54
C ASN A 56 -7.11 0.66 -6.92
N CYS A 57 -7.88 0.07 -6.02
CA CYS A 57 -8.54 -1.23 -6.25
C CYS A 57 -9.88 -1.02 -6.97
N ASP A 58 -9.94 -1.33 -8.27
CA ASP A 58 -11.20 -1.36 -9.01
C ASP A 58 -12.08 -2.52 -8.53
N VAL A 59 -13.08 -2.18 -7.70
CA VAL A 59 -14.01 -3.14 -7.10
C VAL A 59 -14.87 -3.85 -8.15
N ALA A 60 -15.21 -3.19 -9.26
CA ALA A 60 -16.01 -3.80 -10.32
C ALA A 60 -15.20 -4.86 -11.07
N ALA A 61 -13.95 -4.54 -11.44
CA ALA A 61 -13.03 -5.50 -12.05
C ALA A 61 -12.69 -6.67 -11.11
N LEU A 62 -12.51 -6.38 -9.81
CA LEU A 62 -12.28 -7.42 -8.80
C LEU A 62 -13.47 -8.39 -8.72
N ARG A 63 -14.70 -7.86 -8.63
CA ARG A 63 -15.91 -8.67 -8.57
C ARG A 63 -16.02 -9.58 -9.79
N GLN A 64 -15.87 -9.04 -10.98
CA GLN A 64 -15.93 -9.81 -12.22
C GLN A 64 -14.89 -10.94 -12.23
N ARG A 65 -13.65 -10.64 -11.81
CA ARG A 65 -12.58 -11.65 -11.75
C ARG A 65 -12.91 -12.77 -10.77
N LEU A 66 -13.49 -12.45 -9.61
CA LEU A 66 -13.91 -13.46 -8.63
C LEU A 66 -15.06 -14.33 -9.13
N GLU A 67 -16.05 -13.74 -9.79
CA GLU A 67 -17.16 -14.47 -10.41
C GLU A 67 -16.66 -15.44 -11.51
N LEU A 68 -15.76 -14.97 -12.38
CA LEU A 68 -15.13 -15.80 -13.41
C LEU A 68 -14.26 -16.92 -12.81
N THR A 69 -13.56 -16.64 -11.71
CA THR A 69 -12.76 -17.64 -11.00
C THR A 69 -13.65 -18.77 -10.46
N GLN A 70 -14.75 -18.42 -9.81
CA GLN A 70 -15.73 -19.40 -9.33
C GLN A 70 -16.35 -20.20 -10.48
N LEU A 71 -16.70 -19.54 -11.58
CA LEU A 71 -17.21 -20.23 -12.77
C LEU A 71 -16.18 -21.22 -13.35
N ALA A 72 -14.90 -20.83 -13.44
CA ALA A 72 -13.83 -21.69 -13.92
C ALA A 72 -13.61 -22.92 -13.02
N LEU A 73 -13.67 -22.74 -11.70
CA LEU A 73 -13.57 -23.84 -10.73
C LEU A 73 -14.76 -24.81 -10.85
N ASN A 74 -15.97 -24.28 -10.96
CA ASN A 74 -17.19 -25.10 -11.05
C ASN A 74 -17.31 -25.86 -12.37
N THR A 75 -16.90 -25.24 -13.48
CA THR A 75 -17.01 -25.86 -14.81
C THR A 75 -15.83 -26.76 -15.13
N GLY A 76 -14.65 -26.49 -14.58
CA GLY A 76 -13.41 -27.18 -14.95
C GLY A 76 -13.04 -27.01 -16.44
N ALA A 77 -13.57 -25.96 -17.08
CA ALA A 77 -13.37 -25.69 -18.49
C ALA A 77 -11.88 -25.42 -18.79
N PRO A 78 -11.40 -25.78 -20.00
CA PRO A 78 -10.03 -25.48 -20.40
C PRO A 78 -9.85 -23.96 -20.56
N LEU A 79 -8.76 -23.43 -19.99
CA LEU A 79 -8.40 -22.02 -20.05
C LEU A 79 -7.10 -21.81 -20.84
N SER A 80 -6.98 -20.66 -21.48
CA SER A 80 -5.75 -20.17 -22.09
C SER A 80 -4.77 -19.61 -21.06
N THR A 81 -3.52 -19.42 -21.49
CA THR A 81 -2.48 -18.81 -20.63
C THR A 81 -2.84 -17.37 -20.22
N ALA A 82 -3.51 -16.61 -21.08
CA ALA A 82 -3.93 -15.24 -20.79
C ALA A 82 -5.05 -15.21 -19.74
N GLU A 83 -6.05 -16.08 -19.87
CA GLU A 83 -7.15 -16.18 -18.91
C GLU A 83 -6.67 -16.63 -17.53
N VAL A 84 -5.79 -17.64 -17.46
CA VAL A 84 -5.18 -18.03 -16.18
C VAL A 84 -4.37 -16.89 -15.57
N THR A 85 -3.63 -16.14 -16.38
CA THR A 85 -2.87 -14.98 -15.91
C THR A 85 -3.80 -13.92 -15.31
N TYR A 86 -4.93 -13.65 -15.98
CA TYR A 86 -5.95 -12.73 -15.49
C TYR A 86 -6.57 -13.23 -14.17
N LEU A 87 -7.03 -14.48 -14.11
CA LEU A 87 -7.70 -15.03 -12.92
C LEU A 87 -6.75 -15.10 -11.71
N MET A 88 -5.55 -15.66 -11.88
CA MET A 88 -4.56 -15.77 -10.80
C MET A 88 -3.81 -14.46 -10.50
N GLY A 89 -3.94 -13.45 -11.36
CA GLY A 89 -3.17 -12.21 -11.30
C GLY A 89 -1.66 -12.41 -11.43
N ALA A 90 -1.22 -13.55 -11.96
CA ALA A 90 0.19 -13.90 -12.15
C ALA A 90 0.34 -14.81 -13.36
N ARG A 91 1.38 -14.55 -14.17
CA ARG A 91 1.67 -15.37 -15.34
C ARG A 91 2.23 -16.73 -14.89
N PRO A 92 1.65 -17.86 -15.35
CA PRO A 92 2.19 -19.16 -15.02
C PRO A 92 3.61 -19.35 -15.57
N GLY A 93 4.59 -19.63 -14.70
CA GLY A 93 5.99 -19.87 -15.09
C GLY A 93 6.33 -21.35 -15.33
N SER A 94 5.56 -22.27 -14.76
CA SER A 94 5.82 -23.71 -14.75
C SER A 94 4.60 -24.51 -15.18
N ALA A 95 4.75 -25.82 -15.41
CA ALA A 95 3.61 -26.69 -15.78
C ALA A 95 2.52 -26.74 -14.69
N GLU A 96 2.85 -26.34 -13.46
CA GLU A 96 1.95 -26.22 -12.34
C GLU A 96 2.33 -24.98 -11.53
N VAL A 97 1.33 -24.19 -11.13
CA VAL A 97 1.52 -22.96 -10.36
C VAL A 97 0.41 -22.85 -9.32
N GLU A 98 0.79 -22.56 -8.08
CA GLU A 98 -0.16 -22.32 -6.99
C GLU A 98 0.00 -20.89 -6.46
N ARG A 99 -1.14 -20.22 -6.20
CA ARG A 99 -1.18 -18.88 -5.62
C ARG A 99 -2.51 -18.64 -4.91
N GLY A 100 -2.46 -18.19 -3.66
CA GLY A 100 -3.65 -17.72 -2.93
C GLY A 100 -4.77 -18.76 -2.86
N GLY A 101 -4.44 -20.04 -2.72
CA GLY A 101 -5.41 -21.14 -2.68
C GLY A 101 -5.90 -21.64 -4.05
N LEU A 102 -5.46 -21.03 -5.16
CA LEU A 102 -5.71 -21.53 -6.51
C LEU A 102 -4.51 -22.29 -7.05
N ARG A 103 -4.76 -23.35 -7.80
CA ARG A 103 -3.78 -24.16 -8.53
C ARG A 103 -4.14 -24.19 -10.02
N ALA A 104 -3.23 -23.74 -10.86
CA ALA A 104 -3.32 -23.88 -12.31
C ALA A 104 -2.37 -24.98 -12.79
N ARG A 105 -2.91 -25.97 -13.52
CA ARG A 105 -2.15 -27.07 -14.12
C ARG A 105 -2.24 -27.01 -15.64
N ARG A 106 -1.09 -27.05 -16.31
CA ARG A 106 -1.00 -27.10 -17.77
C ARG A 106 -1.33 -28.50 -18.26
N VAL A 107 -2.35 -28.62 -19.10
CA VAL A 107 -2.77 -29.87 -19.76
C VAL A 107 -2.05 -30.01 -21.10
N SER A 108 -1.95 -28.92 -21.87
CA SER A 108 -1.21 -28.87 -23.13
C SER A 108 -0.77 -27.43 -23.44
N ARG A 109 -0.22 -27.17 -24.64
CA ARG A 109 0.19 -25.82 -25.03
C ARG A 109 -1.02 -24.88 -25.01
N ASN A 110 -0.95 -23.82 -24.18
CA ASN A 110 -2.04 -22.86 -23.99
C ASN A 110 -3.35 -23.48 -23.51
N VAL A 111 -3.32 -24.64 -22.86
CA VAL A 111 -4.49 -25.26 -22.24
C VAL A 111 -4.18 -25.57 -20.79
N TRP A 112 -4.95 -24.96 -19.90
CA TRP A 112 -4.80 -25.02 -18.46
C TRP A 112 -6.11 -25.42 -17.81
N LYS A 113 -6.00 -26.08 -16.65
CA LYS A 113 -7.13 -26.31 -15.75
C LYS A 113 -6.87 -25.59 -14.44
N LEU A 114 -7.87 -24.85 -13.99
CA LEU A 114 -7.89 -24.22 -12.67
C LEU A 114 -8.53 -25.17 -11.66
N SER A 115 -7.97 -25.22 -10.47
CA SER A 115 -8.45 -26.03 -9.35
C SER A 115 -8.12 -25.33 -8.04
N GLU A 116 -8.74 -25.74 -6.95
CA GLU A 116 -8.30 -25.34 -5.61
C GLU A 116 -6.98 -26.05 -5.26
N ALA A 117 -6.05 -25.33 -4.65
CA ALA A 117 -4.82 -25.91 -4.12
C ALA A 117 -5.18 -26.83 -2.95
N ARG A 118 -4.99 -28.14 -3.12
CA ARG A 118 -5.25 -29.13 -2.07
C ARG A 118 -4.27 -28.89 -0.92
N GLY A 119 -4.78 -28.40 0.22
CA GLY A 119 -3.98 -28.00 1.37
C GLY A 119 -4.55 -26.81 2.15
N SER A 120 -5.55 -26.11 1.61
CA SER A 120 -6.39 -25.22 2.43
C SER A 120 -7.36 -26.06 3.25
N GLU A 121 -6.92 -26.50 4.42
CA GLU A 121 -7.85 -26.89 5.48
C GLU A 121 -8.91 -25.79 5.64
N ARG A 122 -10.18 -26.22 5.66
CA ARG A 122 -11.39 -25.43 5.98
C ARG A 122 -11.91 -24.51 4.85
N ARG A 123 -12.82 -25.09 4.06
CA ARG A 123 -14.16 -24.50 3.88
C ARG A 123 -14.59 -23.96 5.24
N GLY A 124 -14.67 -22.64 5.38
CA GLY A 124 -14.84 -21.92 6.64
C GLY A 124 -15.82 -22.57 7.61
N GLU A 125 -15.30 -23.42 8.50
CA GLU A 125 -15.84 -23.55 9.82
C GLU A 125 -15.47 -22.23 10.50
N VAL A 126 -16.39 -21.26 10.41
CA VAL A 126 -16.48 -20.22 11.43
C VAL A 126 -16.43 -20.99 12.74
N ALA A 127 -15.30 -20.93 13.44
CA ALA A 127 -15.17 -21.51 14.76
C ALA A 127 -16.38 -20.99 15.53
N GLN A 128 -17.32 -21.90 15.78
CA GLN A 128 -18.54 -21.62 16.50
C GLN A 128 -18.09 -20.99 17.80
N PHE A 129 -18.34 -19.69 17.95
CA PHE A 129 -17.96 -18.89 19.10
C PHE A 129 -18.86 -19.25 20.29
N SER A 130 -19.05 -20.55 20.55
CA SER A 130 -19.78 -21.10 21.67
C SER A 130 -18.79 -21.41 22.78
N SER A 131 -18.17 -20.39 23.34
CA SER A 131 -17.59 -20.48 24.68
C SER A 131 -17.42 -19.12 25.35
N PHE A 132 -18.44 -18.26 25.26
CA PHE A 132 -18.65 -17.16 26.21
C PHE A 132 -19.85 -17.49 27.09
N ASN A 133 -19.79 -18.60 27.83
CA ASN A 133 -20.64 -18.80 28.99
C ASN A 133 -20.05 -19.85 29.94
N ASP A 134 -18.81 -19.65 30.39
CA ASP A 134 -18.32 -20.31 31.60
C ASP A 134 -18.32 -19.28 32.73
N GLY A 135 -19.49 -19.13 33.35
CA GLY A 135 -19.75 -18.14 34.38
C GLY A 135 -20.99 -18.46 35.19
N ARG A 136 -21.35 -19.74 35.31
CA ARG A 136 -22.35 -20.18 36.29
C ARG A 136 -21.69 -20.15 37.68
N HIS A 137 -21.81 -19.00 38.34
CA HIS A 137 -21.67 -18.88 39.78
C HIS A 137 -22.54 -19.95 40.47
N ARG A 138 -21.91 -21.01 40.97
CA ARG A 138 -22.49 -21.84 42.04
C ARG A 138 -22.28 -21.06 43.33
N LEU A 139 -23.35 -20.47 43.84
CA LEU A 139 -23.43 -20.09 45.25
C LEU A 139 -24.03 -21.29 45.99
N ALA A 140 -23.23 -21.86 46.88
CA ALA A 140 -23.67 -22.64 48.02
C ALA A 140 -24.13 -21.69 49.13
#